data_AF-A0A8T4MHM1-F1
#
_entry.id   AF-A0A8T4MHM1-F1
#
_cell.length_a   1.000
_cell.length_b   1.000
_cell.length_c   1.000
_cell.angle_alpha   90.00
_cell.angle_beta   90.00
_cell.angle_gamma   90.00
#
_symmetry.space_group_name_H-M   'P 1'
#
loop_
_entity.id
_entity.type
_entity.pdbx_description
1 polymer ?
#
loop_
_entity_poly.entity_id
_entity_poly.type
_entity_poly.pdbx_seq_one_letter_code
_entity_poly.pdbx_strand_id
1 'polypeptide(L)'
;MSLIKQIEEMRSSGKSDADIITELMSQSYSPKDIEDALSQSQVKVAVSQEYSSVPGIEPSMQQSILSQPPQPQAFQQNQVNQVQGLQPPRPISEQQAMQQPQLQQLQQNYPPAEQQYYEGYEQYPSYAYSAAPSSETISEVAEQIFEQKISKIKNELSKVEDFKSDLDSKMDLLKERLKRIESIIDSLQDSIIRKIGEYGENIQDLGKDLQSTQESFSKVVSPLVQRVRTKTSSKTSRRKTTRKRKR
;
A
#
# COMPACT_ATOMS: atom_id res chain seq x y z
N MET A 1 -2.23 -34.57 13.45
CA MET A 1 -3.04 -33.41 12.97
C MET A 1 -2.29 -32.80 11.80
N SER A 2 -2.97 -32.19 10.82
CA SER A 2 -2.27 -31.47 9.74
C SER A 2 -1.58 -30.22 10.31
N LEU A 3 -0.34 -29.95 9.87
CA LEU A 3 0.47 -28.81 10.31
C LEU A 3 -0.26 -27.47 10.07
N ILE A 4 -1.01 -27.38 8.97
CA ILE A 4 -1.84 -26.20 8.63
C ILE A 4 -2.90 -25.95 9.71
N LYS A 5 -3.56 -27.00 10.19
CA LYS A 5 -4.62 -26.89 11.21
C LYS A 5 -4.04 -26.43 12.56
N GLN A 6 -2.83 -26.88 12.87
CA GLN A 6 -2.12 -26.49 14.09
C GLN A 6 -1.68 -25.02 14.04
N ILE A 7 -1.22 -24.53 12.90
CA ILE A 7 -0.93 -23.10 12.67
C ILE A 7 -2.21 -22.26 12.84
N GLU A 8 -3.32 -22.69 12.25
CA GLU A 8 -4.61 -22.01 12.33
C GLU A 8 -5.10 -21.90 13.79
N GLU A 9 -4.96 -22.98 14.57
CA GLU A 9 -5.27 -23.01 16.00
C GLU A 9 -4.37 -22.07 16.81
N MET A 10 -3.05 -22.12 16.60
CA MET A 10 -2.10 -21.22 17.30
C MET A 10 -2.36 -19.74 16.96
N ARG A 11 -2.69 -19.43 15.70
CA ARG A 11 -3.05 -18.07 15.29
C ARG A 11 -4.37 -17.62 15.92
N SER A 12 -5.36 -18.51 16.00
CA SER A 12 -6.63 -18.23 16.70
C SER A 12 -6.44 -17.97 18.19
N SER A 13 -5.39 -18.54 18.80
CA SER A 13 -4.98 -18.25 20.18
C SER A 13 -4.19 -16.94 20.36
N GLY A 14 -3.93 -16.20 19.28
CA GLY A 14 -3.25 -14.90 19.31
C GLY A 14 -1.73 -14.95 19.28
N LYS A 15 -1.11 -16.11 19.00
CA LYS A 15 0.35 -16.21 18.86
C LYS A 15 0.82 -15.53 17.56
N SER A 16 1.99 -14.88 17.61
CA SER A 16 2.60 -14.30 16.42
C SER A 16 3.20 -15.39 15.52
N ASP A 17 3.36 -15.11 14.22
CA ASP A 17 3.96 -16.06 13.28
C ASP A 17 5.40 -16.46 13.69
N ALA A 18 6.15 -15.56 14.33
CA ALA A 18 7.49 -15.86 14.85
C ALA A 18 7.47 -16.86 16.02
N ASP A 19 6.48 -16.73 16.92
CA ASP A 19 6.30 -17.66 18.04
C ASP A 19 5.86 -19.04 17.53
N ILE A 20 4.98 -19.05 16.51
CA ILE A 20 4.51 -20.26 15.83
C ILE A 20 5.68 -21.04 15.22
N ILE A 21 6.59 -20.35 14.52
CA ILE A 21 7.78 -20.98 13.92
C ILE A 21 8.65 -21.61 15.01
N THR A 22 8.89 -20.89 16.11
CA THR A 22 9.72 -21.38 17.23
C THR A 22 9.12 -22.64 17.86
N GLU A 23 7.81 -22.65 18.08
CA GLU A 23 7.12 -23.78 18.68
C GLU A 23 7.05 -25.00 17.73
N LEU A 24 6.85 -24.78 16.43
CA LEU A 24 6.87 -25.87 15.43
C LEU A 24 8.27 -26.44 15.23
N MET A 25 9.32 -25.62 15.27
CA MET A 25 10.70 -26.12 15.27
C MET A 25 10.98 -26.99 16.50
N SER A 26 10.46 -26.62 17.68
CA SER A 26 10.57 -27.45 18.89
C SER A 26 9.88 -28.81 18.77
N GLN A 27 8.87 -28.89 17.90
CA GLN A 27 8.14 -30.12 17.57
C GLN A 27 8.78 -30.90 16.41
N SER A 28 10.00 -30.54 16.01
CA SER A 28 10.81 -31.20 14.97
C SER A 28 10.24 -31.10 13.55
N TYR A 29 9.45 -30.08 13.25
CA TYR A 29 9.04 -29.79 11.87
C TYR A 29 10.16 -29.10 11.08
N SER A 30 10.28 -29.42 9.79
CA SER A 30 11.28 -28.82 8.91
C SER A 30 10.96 -27.34 8.65
N PRO A 31 11.96 -26.44 8.61
CA PRO A 31 11.75 -25.02 8.29
C PRO A 31 10.96 -24.80 6.99
N LYS A 32 11.22 -25.64 5.97
CA LYS A 32 10.54 -25.57 4.68
C LYS A 32 9.05 -25.91 4.78
N ASP A 33 8.70 -26.91 5.59
CA ASP A 33 7.31 -27.34 5.77
C ASP A 33 6.52 -26.31 6.58
N ILE A 34 7.18 -25.63 7.52
CA ILE A 34 6.59 -24.53 8.30
C ILE A 34 6.29 -23.34 7.39
N GLU A 35 7.23 -22.94 6.53
CA GLU A 35 7.06 -21.81 5.60
C GLU A 35 5.96 -22.06 4.57
N ASP A 36 5.91 -23.27 4.01
CA ASP A 36 4.87 -23.69 3.06
C ASP A 36 3.48 -23.66 3.72
N ALA A 37 3.34 -24.22 4.92
CA ALA A 37 2.06 -24.23 5.61
C ALA A 37 1.64 -22.86 6.15
N LEU A 38 2.57 -22.00 6.55
CA LEU A 38 2.29 -20.60 6.87
C LEU A 38 1.72 -19.89 5.64
N SER A 39 2.36 -20.03 4.49
CA SER A 39 1.89 -19.46 3.22
C SER A 39 0.49 -19.97 2.85
N GLN A 40 0.28 -21.29 2.92
CA GLN A 40 -1.02 -21.90 2.63
C GLN A 40 -2.12 -21.43 3.59
N SER A 41 -1.81 -21.27 4.88
CA SER A 41 -2.77 -20.77 5.86
C SER A 41 -3.14 -19.30 5.62
N GLN A 42 -2.21 -18.46 5.16
CA GLN A 42 -2.49 -17.06 4.83
C GLN A 42 -3.41 -16.95 3.60
N VAL A 43 -3.14 -17.78 2.58
CA VAL A 43 -4.00 -17.85 1.39
C VAL A 43 -5.41 -18.31 1.77
N LYS A 44 -5.53 -19.33 2.63
CA LYS A 44 -6.85 -19.83 3.08
C LYS A 44 -7.66 -18.77 3.84
N VAL A 45 -7.01 -17.93 4.65
CA VAL A 45 -7.67 -16.79 5.32
C VAL A 45 -8.14 -15.76 4.32
N ALA A 46 -7.28 -15.35 3.38
CA ALA A 46 -7.63 -14.37 2.34
C ALA A 46 -8.81 -14.85 1.47
N VAL A 47 -8.78 -16.12 1.05
CA VAL A 47 -9.85 -16.74 0.26
C VAL A 47 -11.15 -16.81 1.06
N SER A 48 -11.11 -17.15 2.36
CA SER A 48 -12.32 -17.24 3.19
C SER A 48 -12.95 -15.86 3.46
N GLN A 49 -12.14 -14.81 3.49
CA GLN A 49 -12.60 -13.43 3.69
C GLN A 49 -13.32 -12.88 2.44
N GLU A 50 -12.97 -13.39 1.25
CA GLU A 50 -13.58 -13.00 -0.02
C GLU A 50 -15.01 -13.56 -0.21
N TYR A 51 -15.35 -14.66 0.45
CA TYR A 51 -16.71 -15.25 0.40
C TYR A 51 -17.67 -14.79 1.51
N SER A 52 -17.20 -13.99 2.47
CA SER A 52 -18.04 -13.49 3.57
C SER A 52 -18.63 -12.10 3.30
N SER A 53 -18.46 -11.57 2.08
CA SER A 53 -18.85 -10.21 1.71
C SER A 53 -19.98 -10.15 0.67
N VAL A 54 -20.76 -11.22 0.51
CA VAL A 54 -21.99 -11.20 -0.30
C VAL A 54 -23.16 -10.83 0.61
N PRO A 55 -23.77 -9.64 0.47
CA PRO A 55 -25.00 -9.30 1.17
C PRO A 55 -26.15 -10.05 0.52
N GLY A 56 -26.72 -11.01 1.25
CA GLY A 56 -28.00 -11.62 0.90
C GLY A 56 -27.94 -13.14 0.83
N ILE A 57 -28.23 -13.77 1.97
CA ILE A 57 -29.21 -14.86 2.19
C ILE A 57 -28.84 -15.46 3.55
N GLU A 58 -29.52 -14.97 4.60
CA GLU A 58 -29.62 -15.70 5.88
C GLU A 58 -30.78 -16.70 5.81
N PRO A 59 -30.63 -17.92 6.35
CA PRO A 59 -31.76 -18.72 6.80
C PRO A 59 -32.09 -18.34 8.24
N SER A 60 -33.11 -17.49 8.38
CA SER A 60 -34.12 -17.45 9.45
C SER A 60 -33.79 -18.17 10.78
N MET A 61 -33.55 -17.39 11.85
CA MET A 61 -34.19 -17.63 13.15
C MET A 61 -34.59 -16.30 13.82
N GLN A 62 -35.89 -16.25 14.15
CA GLN A 62 -36.63 -15.40 15.10
C GLN A 62 -35.76 -14.68 16.17
N GLN A 63 -36.01 -13.45 16.63
CA GLN A 63 -37.30 -12.82 16.94
C GLN A 63 -37.05 -11.33 17.28
N SER A 64 -37.96 -10.43 16.85
CA SER A 64 -38.31 -9.13 17.44
C SER A 64 -37.21 -8.12 17.82
N ILE A 65 -37.21 -6.93 17.19
CA ILE A 65 -37.53 -5.62 17.81
C ILE A 65 -37.48 -4.50 16.75
N LEU A 66 -38.69 -4.02 16.42
CA LEU A 66 -39.16 -2.67 16.15
C LEU A 66 -38.20 -1.56 15.62
N SER A 67 -38.45 -1.20 14.36
CA SER A 67 -38.33 0.07 13.63
C SER A 67 -37.75 1.32 14.32
N GLN A 68 -36.65 1.84 13.76
CA GLN A 68 -36.30 3.27 13.85
C GLN A 68 -35.55 3.71 12.57
N PRO A 69 -35.90 4.84 11.92
CA PRO A 69 -35.19 5.34 10.75
C PRO A 69 -33.83 5.95 11.13
N PRO A 70 -32.76 5.75 10.33
CA PRO A 70 -31.42 6.23 10.66
C PRO A 70 -31.33 7.74 10.43
N GLN A 71 -30.94 8.47 11.48
CA GLN A 71 -30.51 9.86 11.38
C GLN A 71 -29.10 9.95 10.75
N PRO A 72 -28.78 11.03 10.02
CA PRO A 72 -27.44 11.26 9.51
C PRO A 72 -26.48 11.53 10.67
N GLN A 73 -25.45 10.68 10.82
CA GLN A 73 -24.37 10.93 11.76
C GLN A 73 -23.52 12.09 11.27
N ALA A 74 -23.48 13.14 12.09
CA ALA A 74 -22.55 14.25 11.96
C ALA A 74 -21.12 13.76 12.20
N PHE A 75 -20.22 14.07 11.26
CA PHE A 75 -18.79 13.94 11.46
C PHE A 75 -18.35 14.84 12.62
N GLN A 76 -17.97 14.22 13.74
CA GLN A 76 -17.27 14.90 14.82
C GLN A 76 -15.87 15.27 14.33
N GLN A 77 -15.72 16.55 14.04
CA GLN A 77 -14.48 17.28 13.96
C GLN A 77 -13.81 17.22 15.34
N ASN A 78 -12.71 16.47 15.46
CA ASN A 78 -11.81 16.59 16.60
C ASN A 78 -10.53 17.29 16.18
N GLN A 79 -10.27 18.38 16.88
CA GLN A 79 -9.23 19.36 16.63
C GLN A 79 -7.84 18.89 17.07
N VAL A 80 -6.85 19.19 16.22
CA VAL A 80 -5.65 19.99 16.50
C VAL A 80 -4.90 19.70 17.81
N ASN A 81 -3.70 19.11 17.73
CA ASN A 81 -2.47 19.71 18.30
C ASN A 81 -1.18 18.92 17.97
N GLN A 82 -0.35 19.48 17.10
CA GLN A 82 1.01 19.99 17.37
C GLN A 82 1.95 19.84 16.18
N VAL A 83 2.46 21.01 15.80
CA VAL A 83 3.49 21.28 14.80
C VAL A 83 4.84 21.02 15.44
N GLN A 84 5.64 20.09 14.90
CA GLN A 84 7.08 20.07 15.18
C GLN A 84 7.86 19.40 14.05
N GLY A 85 8.76 20.18 13.43
CA GLY A 85 9.96 19.66 12.78
C GLY A 85 9.84 19.27 11.30
N LEU A 86 9.98 20.27 10.42
CA LEU A 86 10.56 20.05 9.09
C LEU A 86 12.00 19.55 9.26
N GLN A 87 12.23 18.25 9.12
CA GLN A 87 13.55 17.71 8.78
C GLN A 87 13.57 17.38 7.28
N PRO A 88 14.58 17.88 6.54
CA PRO A 88 14.78 17.47 5.16
C PRO A 88 15.15 15.98 5.09
N PRO A 89 14.68 15.25 4.07
CA PRO A 89 15.02 13.84 3.89
C PRO A 89 16.53 13.72 3.65
N ARG A 90 17.19 12.91 4.48
CA ARG A 90 18.59 12.53 4.25
C ARG A 90 18.65 11.64 3.00
N PRO A 91 19.61 11.84 2.08
CA PRO A 91 19.85 10.91 1.00
C PRO A 91 20.29 9.58 1.60
N ILE A 92 19.52 8.53 1.31
CA ILE A 92 19.91 7.15 1.58
C ILE A 92 21.03 6.85 0.57
N SER A 93 22.21 6.59 1.11
CA SER A 93 23.35 6.06 0.37
C SER A 93 22.95 4.72 -0.24
N GLU A 94 22.75 4.69 -1.56
CA GLU A 94 22.80 3.47 -2.35
C GLU A 94 24.24 2.94 -2.28
N GLN A 95 24.47 2.10 -1.28
CA GLN A 95 25.62 1.22 -1.22
C GLN A 95 25.10 -0.21 -1.18
N GLN A 96 24.31 -0.59 -2.20
CA GLN A 96 24.09 -1.99 -2.52
C GLN A 96 25.17 -2.44 -3.50
N ALA A 97 26.16 -3.06 -2.89
CA ALA A 97 27.19 -3.83 -3.53
C ALA A 97 26.58 -4.81 -4.56
N MET A 98 27.04 -4.69 -5.80
CA MET A 98 27.03 -5.78 -6.76
C MET A 98 27.81 -6.96 -6.14
N GLN A 99 27.11 -7.99 -5.67
CA GLN A 99 27.70 -9.31 -5.58
C GLN A 99 27.71 -9.93 -6.97
N GLN A 100 28.82 -9.71 -7.68
CA GLN A 100 29.20 -10.59 -8.79
C GLN A 100 29.47 -12.00 -8.24
N PRO A 101 29.03 -13.07 -8.92
CA PRO A 101 29.54 -14.41 -8.66
C PRO A 101 31.03 -14.45 -9.01
N GLN A 102 31.91 -14.53 -8.02
CA GLN A 102 33.31 -14.84 -8.26
C GLN A 102 33.40 -16.26 -8.82
N LEU A 103 33.83 -16.35 -10.08
CA LEU A 103 34.40 -17.55 -10.66
C LEU A 103 35.66 -17.90 -9.88
N GLN A 104 35.56 -18.94 -9.05
CA GLN A 104 36.68 -19.57 -8.38
C GLN A 104 37.54 -20.26 -9.44
N GLN A 105 38.57 -19.56 -9.93
CA GLN A 105 39.64 -20.17 -10.71
C GLN A 105 40.41 -21.13 -9.80
N LEU A 106 40.30 -22.43 -10.06
CA LEU A 106 41.26 -23.40 -9.55
C LEU A 106 42.61 -23.17 -10.25
N GLN A 107 43.52 -22.50 -9.56
CA GLN A 107 44.93 -22.48 -9.92
C GLN A 107 45.56 -23.79 -9.40
N GLN A 108 45.77 -24.73 -10.32
CA GLN A 108 46.43 -26.01 -10.06
C GLN A 108 47.94 -25.75 -9.90
N ASN A 109 48.40 -25.72 -8.65
CA ASN A 109 49.81 -25.59 -8.29
C ASN A 109 50.46 -26.99 -8.30
N TYR A 110 51.29 -27.25 -9.31
CA TYR A 110 52.09 -28.47 -9.43
C TYR A 110 53.39 -28.34 -8.63
N PRO A 111 53.72 -29.27 -7.72
CA PRO A 111 55.10 -29.46 -7.28
C PRO A 111 55.87 -30.32 -8.29
N PRO A 112 57.13 -29.98 -8.62
CA PRO A 112 58.01 -30.86 -9.39
C PRO A 112 58.50 -31.99 -8.48
N ALA A 113 58.10 -33.23 -8.79
CA ALA A 113 58.65 -34.41 -8.16
C ALA A 113 59.86 -34.90 -8.95
N GLU A 114 60.97 -35.02 -8.22
CA GLU A 114 62.27 -35.49 -8.68
C GLU A 114 62.23 -36.92 -9.20
N GLN A 115 63.11 -37.16 -10.17
CA GLN A 115 63.45 -38.47 -10.69
C GLN A 115 63.99 -39.37 -9.57
N GLN A 116 63.29 -40.48 -9.30
CA GLN A 116 63.94 -41.66 -8.76
C GLN A 116 63.68 -42.85 -9.67
N TYR A 117 64.79 -43.30 -10.26
CA TYR A 117 65.01 -44.61 -10.82
C TYR A 117 64.51 -45.70 -9.85
N TYR A 118 63.59 -46.55 -10.31
CA TYR A 118 63.46 -47.90 -9.77
C TYR A 118 63.17 -48.89 -10.90
N GLU A 119 64.17 -49.72 -11.15
CA GLU A 119 64.16 -50.92 -11.95
C GLU A 119 63.50 -52.02 -11.11
N GLY A 120 62.43 -52.65 -11.60
CA GLY A 120 61.68 -53.62 -10.80
C GLY A 120 60.53 -54.24 -11.58
N TYR A 121 60.83 -55.37 -12.22
CA TYR A 121 59.91 -56.25 -12.90
C TYR A 121 58.80 -56.72 -11.95
N GLU A 122 57.54 -56.38 -12.22
CA GLU A 122 56.40 -57.27 -11.97
C GLU A 122 55.33 -57.11 -13.05
N GLN A 123 55.08 -58.23 -13.71
CA GLN A 123 54.13 -58.43 -14.80
C GLN A 123 52.71 -58.40 -14.22
N TYR A 124 52.10 -57.21 -14.17
CA TYR A 124 50.68 -57.06 -13.85
C TYR A 124 49.81 -57.52 -15.03
N PRO A 125 48.66 -58.16 -14.78
CA PRO A 125 47.76 -58.62 -15.82
C PRO A 125 47.30 -57.43 -16.65
N SER A 126 47.50 -57.55 -17.96
CA SER A 126 46.98 -56.65 -18.98
C SER A 126 45.45 -56.61 -18.86
N TYR A 127 44.92 -55.55 -18.25
CA TYR A 127 43.53 -55.20 -18.40
C TYR A 127 43.33 -54.85 -19.86
N ALA A 128 42.61 -55.73 -20.56
CA ALA A 128 42.17 -55.53 -21.92
C ALA A 128 41.67 -54.08 -22.06
N TYR A 129 42.29 -53.34 -22.98
CA TYR A 129 41.73 -52.10 -23.47
C TYR A 129 40.34 -52.42 -24.00
N SER A 130 39.34 -52.15 -23.15
CA SER A 130 37.94 -52.04 -23.53
C SER A 130 37.91 -51.19 -24.78
N ALA A 131 37.32 -51.74 -25.85
CA ALA A 131 37.08 -51.09 -27.11
C ALA A 131 36.78 -49.60 -26.88
N ALA A 132 37.60 -48.72 -27.45
CA ALA A 132 37.28 -47.31 -27.49
C ALA A 132 35.85 -47.20 -28.04
N PRO A 133 34.93 -46.51 -27.34
CA PRO A 133 33.57 -46.39 -27.81
C PRO A 133 33.62 -45.90 -29.25
N SER A 134 32.95 -46.63 -30.15
CA SER A 134 32.91 -46.25 -31.55
C SER A 134 32.36 -44.83 -31.65
N SER A 135 32.86 -44.06 -32.62
CA SER A 135 32.40 -42.68 -32.86
C SER A 135 30.87 -42.60 -32.97
N GLU A 136 30.22 -43.68 -33.42
CA GLU A 136 28.76 -43.80 -33.48
C GLU A 136 28.12 -43.78 -32.09
N THR A 137 28.65 -44.52 -31.10
CA THR A 137 28.14 -44.48 -29.73
C THR A 137 28.37 -43.12 -29.07
N ILE A 138 29.50 -42.48 -29.36
CA ILE A 138 29.77 -41.11 -28.87
C ILE A 138 28.78 -40.12 -29.50
N SER A 139 28.48 -40.27 -30.80
CA SER A 139 27.50 -39.43 -31.51
C SER A 139 26.09 -39.61 -30.95
N GLU A 140 25.67 -40.86 -30.69
CA GLU A 140 24.34 -41.15 -30.12
C GLU A 140 24.18 -40.53 -28.72
N VAL A 141 25.21 -40.66 -27.86
CA VAL A 141 25.21 -40.04 -26.53
C VAL A 141 25.19 -38.50 -26.65
N ALA A 142 25.93 -37.93 -27.60
CA ALA A 142 25.95 -36.49 -27.83
C ALA A 142 24.59 -35.98 -28.32
N GLU A 143 23.93 -36.69 -29.25
CA GLU A 143 22.59 -36.36 -29.74
C GLU A 143 21.56 -36.43 -28.63
N GLN A 144 21.56 -37.48 -27.80
CA GLN A 144 20.66 -37.60 -26.66
C GLN A 144 20.85 -36.47 -25.65
N ILE A 145 22.11 -36.12 -25.32
CA ILE A 145 22.39 -35.01 -24.41
C ILE A 145 21.92 -33.69 -25.03
N PHE A 146 22.14 -33.49 -26.33
CA PHE A 146 21.72 -32.29 -27.04
C PHE A 146 20.20 -32.14 -27.05
N GLU A 147 19.46 -33.21 -27.38
CA GLU A 147 18.00 -33.21 -27.38
C GLU A 147 17.44 -32.95 -25.98
N GLN A 148 18.02 -33.56 -24.94
CA GLN A 148 17.63 -33.28 -23.56
C GLN A 148 17.87 -31.82 -23.15
N LYS A 149 18.99 -31.22 -23.56
CA LYS A 149 19.29 -29.80 -23.27
C LYS A 149 18.38 -28.86 -24.04
N ILE A 150 18.14 -29.11 -25.33
CA ILE A 150 17.21 -28.35 -26.15
C ILE A 150 15.78 -28.44 -25.60
N SER A 151 15.35 -29.63 -25.18
CA SER A 151 14.03 -29.82 -24.56
C SER A 151 13.88 -29.00 -23.27
N LYS A 152 14.92 -28.98 -22.40
CA LYS A 152 14.93 -28.11 -21.20
C LYS A 152 14.83 -26.63 -21.55
N ILE A 153 15.60 -26.16 -22.53
CA ILE A 153 15.55 -24.76 -22.98
C ILE A 153 14.17 -24.42 -23.53
N LYS A 154 13.54 -25.31 -24.33
CA LYS A 154 12.20 -25.11 -24.84
C LYS A 154 11.16 -25.00 -23.72
N ASN A 155 11.29 -25.84 -22.69
CA ASN A 155 10.40 -25.79 -21.52
C ASN A 155 10.58 -24.50 -20.71
N GLU A 156 11.81 -23.99 -20.57
CA GLU A 156 12.06 -22.70 -19.92
C GLU A 156 11.52 -21.54 -20.76
N LEU A 157 11.65 -21.60 -22.08
CA LEU A 157 11.10 -20.59 -22.99
C LEU A 157 9.57 -20.54 -22.92
N SER A 158 8.90 -21.69 -22.79
CA SER A 158 7.45 -21.75 -22.57
C SER A 158 7.04 -21.04 -21.28
N LYS A 159 7.80 -21.22 -20.19
CA LYS A 159 7.54 -20.51 -18.92
C LYS A 159 7.70 -18.99 -19.05
N VAL A 160 8.63 -18.54 -19.89
CA VAL A 160 8.80 -17.09 -20.18
C VAL A 160 7.61 -16.55 -20.96
N GLU A 161 7.04 -17.35 -21.87
CA GLU A 161 5.82 -16.98 -22.59
C GLU A 161 4.62 -16.88 -21.64
N ASP A 162 4.44 -17.84 -20.74
CA ASP A 162 3.41 -17.80 -19.70
C ASP A 162 3.58 -16.58 -18.79
N PHE A 163 4.82 -16.29 -18.37
CA PHE A 163 5.14 -15.12 -17.57
C PHE A 163 4.83 -13.81 -18.30
N LYS A 164 5.13 -13.74 -19.60
CA LYS A 164 4.77 -12.58 -20.43
C LYS A 164 3.26 -12.39 -20.47
N SER A 165 2.49 -13.47 -20.65
CA SER A 165 1.02 -13.41 -20.65
C SER A 165 0.45 -12.96 -19.30
N ASP A 166 1.01 -13.42 -18.18
CA ASP A 166 0.61 -12.99 -16.83
C ASP A 166 0.95 -11.50 -16.60
N LEU A 167 2.13 -11.05 -17.05
CA LEU A 167 2.53 -9.64 -16.99
C LEU A 167 1.62 -8.75 -17.84
N ASP A 168 1.29 -9.15 -19.06
CA ASP A 168 0.40 -8.39 -19.94
C ASP A 168 -0.99 -8.24 -19.31
N SER A 169 -1.51 -9.32 -18.71
CA SER A 169 -2.80 -9.31 -18.00
C SER A 169 -2.78 -8.38 -16.78
N LYS A 170 -1.72 -8.44 -15.96
CA LYS A 170 -1.54 -7.56 -14.80
C LYS A 170 -1.37 -6.10 -15.23
N MET A 171 -0.64 -5.85 -16.31
CA MET A 171 -0.43 -4.52 -16.86
C MET A 171 -1.75 -3.91 -17.36
N ASP A 172 -2.60 -4.70 -18.01
CA ASP A 172 -3.91 -4.23 -18.46
C ASP A 172 -4.85 -3.91 -17.30
N LEU A 173 -4.85 -4.74 -16.26
CA LEU A 173 -5.58 -4.45 -15.02
C LEU A 173 -5.07 -3.17 -14.33
N LEU A 174 -3.75 -2.93 -14.32
CA LEU A 174 -3.18 -1.70 -13.81
C LEU A 174 -3.61 -0.47 -14.63
N LYS A 175 -3.64 -0.57 -15.96
CA LYS A 175 -4.15 0.51 -16.83
C LYS A 175 -5.61 0.82 -16.54
N GLU A 176 -6.45 -0.19 -16.36
CA GLU A 176 -7.87 0.01 -16.03
C GLU A 176 -8.04 0.70 -14.67
N ARG A 177 -7.32 0.23 -13.64
CA ARG A 177 -7.32 0.89 -12.32
C ARG A 177 -6.84 2.32 -12.39
N LEU A 178 -5.82 2.61 -13.19
CA LEU A 178 -5.28 3.96 -13.36
C LEU A 178 -6.29 4.89 -14.04
N LYS A 179 -6.98 4.43 -15.09
CA LYS A 179 -8.10 5.16 -15.70
C LYS A 179 -9.23 5.45 -14.72
N ARG A 180 -9.56 4.49 -13.85
CA ARG A 180 -10.58 4.70 -12.80
C ARG A 180 -10.14 5.74 -11.78
N ILE A 181 -8.86 5.72 -11.37
CA ILE A 181 -8.29 6.72 -10.46
C ILE A 181 -8.34 8.11 -11.10
N GLU A 182 -7.95 8.23 -12.37
CA GLU A 182 -8.03 9.47 -13.14
C GLU A 182 -9.45 10.02 -13.15
N SER A 183 -10.46 9.19 -13.46
CA SER A 183 -11.86 9.59 -13.45
C SER A 183 -12.38 10.02 -12.06
N ILE A 184 -11.92 9.38 -10.98
CA ILE A 184 -12.26 9.78 -9.62
C ILE A 184 -11.64 11.15 -9.29
N ILE A 185 -10.40 11.39 -9.72
CA ILE A 185 -9.72 12.68 -9.53
C ILE A 185 -10.45 13.79 -10.28
N ASP A 186 -10.84 13.55 -11.53
CA ASP A 186 -11.60 14.53 -12.33
C ASP A 186 -12.94 14.85 -11.66
N SER A 187 -13.69 13.82 -11.24
CA SER A 187 -14.96 14.02 -10.53
C SER A 187 -14.78 14.76 -9.20
N LEU A 188 -13.67 14.53 -8.50
CA LEU A 188 -13.35 15.22 -7.26
C LEU A 188 -13.02 16.70 -7.52
N GLN A 189 -12.24 16.99 -8.55
CA GLN A 189 -11.93 18.36 -8.96
C GLN A 189 -13.20 19.11 -9.34
N ASP A 190 -14.09 18.50 -10.14
CA ASP A 190 -15.39 19.07 -10.49
C ASP A 190 -16.24 19.34 -9.25
N SER A 191 -16.29 18.40 -8.31
CA SER A 191 -17.04 18.56 -7.06
C SER A 191 -16.48 19.70 -6.20
N ILE A 192 -15.15 19.84 -6.12
CA ILE A 192 -14.50 20.93 -5.38
C ILE A 192 -14.80 22.27 -6.03
N ILE A 193 -14.65 22.39 -7.36
CA ILE A 193 -14.90 23.62 -8.10
C ILE A 193 -16.36 24.05 -7.94
N ARG A 194 -17.31 23.11 -8.08
CA ARG A 194 -18.75 23.37 -7.86
C ARG A 194 -19.02 23.84 -6.44
N LYS A 195 -18.48 23.16 -5.43
CA LYS A 195 -18.64 23.56 -4.03
C LYS A 195 -18.06 24.95 -3.77
N ILE A 196 -16.86 25.25 -4.25
CA ILE A 196 -16.26 26.58 -4.10
C ILE A 196 -17.11 27.65 -4.81
N GLY A 197 -17.65 27.35 -5.98
CA GLY A 197 -18.60 28.22 -6.69
C GLY A 197 -19.85 28.51 -5.85
N GLU A 198 -20.51 27.47 -5.34
CA GLU A 198 -21.68 27.57 -4.44
C GLU A 198 -21.34 28.39 -3.17
N TYR A 199 -20.18 28.16 -2.56
CA TYR A 199 -19.72 28.95 -1.40
C TYR A 199 -19.49 30.43 -1.78
N GLY A 200 -18.90 30.70 -2.94
CA GLY A 200 -18.69 32.06 -3.44
C GLY A 200 -20.00 32.82 -3.66
N GLU A 201 -21.00 32.17 -4.26
CA GLU A 201 -22.35 32.74 -4.45
C GLU A 201 -23.03 33.03 -3.10
N ASN A 202 -23.01 32.06 -2.18
CA ASN A 202 -23.55 32.24 -0.83
C ASN A 202 -22.89 33.40 -0.05
N ILE A 203 -21.56 33.55 -0.17
CA ILE A 203 -20.83 34.67 0.46
C ILE A 203 -21.22 35.99 -0.20
N GLN A 204 -21.39 36.02 -1.51
CA GLN A 204 -21.80 37.23 -2.23
C GLN A 204 -23.22 37.67 -1.82
N ASP A 205 -24.15 36.73 -1.71
CA ASP A 205 -25.52 37.02 -1.26
C ASP A 205 -25.56 37.46 0.20
N LEU A 206 -24.80 36.79 1.08
CA LEU A 206 -24.62 37.25 2.45
C LEU A 206 -24.04 38.67 2.51
N GLY A 207 -23.13 39.02 1.61
CA GLY A 207 -22.60 40.37 1.45
C GLY A 207 -23.68 41.39 1.08
N LYS A 208 -24.57 41.07 0.14
CA LYS A 208 -25.70 41.92 -0.25
C LYS A 208 -26.70 42.10 0.91
N ASP A 209 -26.99 41.04 1.65
CA ASP A 209 -27.89 41.09 2.80
C ASP A 209 -27.30 41.90 3.95
N LEU A 210 -26.00 41.73 4.21
CA LEU A 210 -25.28 42.50 5.22
C LEU A 210 -25.23 43.98 4.85
N GLN A 211 -25.01 44.31 3.58
CA GLN A 211 -25.09 45.67 3.08
C GLN A 211 -26.51 46.26 3.23
N SER A 212 -27.54 45.50 2.86
CA SER A 212 -28.94 45.93 3.01
C SER A 212 -29.33 46.14 4.48
N THR A 213 -28.80 45.31 5.37
CA THR A 213 -28.96 45.43 6.82
C THR A 213 -28.23 46.65 7.36
N GLN A 214 -27.00 46.90 6.90
CA GLN A 214 -26.22 48.10 7.25
C GLN A 214 -26.93 49.38 6.80
N GLU A 215 -27.48 49.39 5.59
CA GLU A 215 -28.27 50.53 5.08
C GLU A 215 -29.54 50.75 5.90
N SER A 216 -30.24 49.67 6.26
CA SER A 216 -31.44 49.73 7.10
C SER A 216 -31.12 50.26 8.49
N PHE A 217 -30.04 49.77 9.12
CA PHE A 217 -29.57 50.27 10.40
C PHE A 217 -29.14 51.74 10.32
N SER A 218 -28.42 52.12 9.27
CA SER A 218 -28.03 53.52 9.02
C SER A 218 -29.26 54.44 8.91
N LYS A 219 -30.31 54.01 8.21
CA LYS A 219 -31.58 54.74 8.09
C LYS A 219 -32.33 54.88 9.43
N VAL A 220 -32.23 53.89 10.33
CA VAL A 220 -32.89 53.92 11.65
C VAL A 220 -32.07 54.73 12.67
N VAL A 221 -30.75 54.53 12.70
CA VAL A 221 -29.86 55.16 13.69
C VAL A 221 -29.62 56.64 13.38
N SER A 222 -29.45 57.04 12.12
CA SER A 222 -29.21 58.44 11.73
C SER A 222 -30.23 59.43 12.32
N PRO A 223 -31.56 59.24 12.19
CA PRO A 223 -32.54 60.14 12.77
C PRO A 223 -32.58 60.11 14.31
N LEU A 224 -32.30 58.96 14.93
CA LEU A 224 -32.21 58.87 16.40
C LEU A 224 -31.04 59.70 16.93
N VAL A 225 -29.87 59.58 16.31
CA VAL A 225 -28.68 60.37 16.66
C VAL A 225 -28.91 61.86 16.43
N GLN A 226 -29.54 62.24 15.31
CA GLN A 226 -29.90 63.64 15.05
C GLN A 226 -30.89 64.20 16.08
N ARG A 227 -31.90 63.43 16.50
CA ARG A 227 -32.86 63.82 17.55
C ARG A 227 -32.19 64.03 18.91
N VAL A 228 -31.21 63.20 19.27
CA VAL A 228 -30.44 63.38 20.52
C VAL A 228 -29.59 64.65 20.45
N ARG A 229 -28.89 64.89 19.33
CA ARG A 229 -28.00 66.05 19.14
C ARG A 229 -28.76 67.40 19.12
N THR A 230 -29.96 67.44 18.54
CA THR A 230 -30.80 68.65 18.52
C THR A 230 -31.45 68.95 19.88
N LYS A 231 -31.79 67.93 20.67
CA LYS A 231 -32.30 68.12 22.04
C LYS A 231 -31.24 68.65 23.01
N THR A 232 -29.96 68.30 22.82
CA THR A 232 -28.87 68.80 23.68
C THR A 232 -28.44 70.23 23.34
N SER A 233 -28.47 70.66 22.07
CA SER A 233 -28.07 72.04 21.71
C SER A 233 -29.14 73.10 22.03
N SER A 234 -30.43 72.76 21.97
CA SER A 234 -31.54 73.72 22.20
C SER A 234 -31.74 74.12 23.67
N LYS A 235 -31.25 73.33 24.64
CA LYS A 235 -31.33 73.69 26.08
C LYS A 235 -30.39 74.82 26.49
N THR A 236 -29.31 75.06 25.76
CA THR A 236 -28.30 76.06 26.16
C THR A 236 -28.65 77.48 25.68
N SER A 237 -29.48 77.64 24.65
CA SER A 237 -29.83 78.95 24.08
C SER A 237 -30.94 79.71 24.84
N ARG A 238 -31.86 79.00 25.53
CA ARG A 238 -33.06 79.62 26.11
C ARG A 238 -32.88 80.36 27.45
N ARG A 239 -31.65 80.51 27.96
CA ARG A 239 -31.38 81.07 29.30
C ARG A 239 -30.90 82.53 29.33
N LYS A 240 -31.09 83.34 28.28
CA LYS A 240 -30.55 84.72 28.23
C LYS A 240 -31.54 85.89 28.14
N THR A 241 -32.87 85.73 28.11
CA THR A 241 -33.77 86.87 27.77
C THR A 241 -34.77 87.36 28.82
N THR A 242 -34.68 86.97 30.10
CA THR A 242 -35.59 87.50 31.14
C THR A 242 -34.84 88.06 32.36
N ARG A 243 -34.12 89.17 32.17
CA ARG A 243 -33.71 90.03 33.29
C ARG A 243 -33.62 91.50 32.88
N LYS A 244 -34.76 92.10 32.49
CA LYS A 244 -34.88 93.57 32.37
C LYS A 244 -36.33 94.03 32.47
N ARG A 245 -36.89 94.08 33.70
CA ARG A 245 -37.97 95.02 34.08
C ARG A 245 -38.40 94.86 35.54
N LYS A 246 -37.94 95.78 36.39
CA LYS A 246 -38.62 96.51 37.48
C LYS A 246 -37.50 97.27 38.22
N ARG A 247 -37.40 98.57 37.97
CA ARG A 247 -38.04 99.67 38.73
C ARG A 247 -37.40 99.80 40.09
#